data_AF-A0A968FRN7-F1
#
_entry.id   AF-A0A968FRN7-F1
#
_cell.length_a   1.000
_cell.length_b   1.000
_cell.length_c   1.000
_cell.angle_alpha   90.00
_cell.angle_beta   90.00
_cell.angle_gamma   90.00
#
_symmetry.space_group_name_H-M   'P 1'
#
loop_
_entity.id
_entity.type
_entity.pdbx_description
1 polymer ?
#
loop_
_entity_poly.entity_id
_entity_poly.type
_entity_poly.pdbx_seq_one_letter_code
_entity_poly.pdbx_strand_id
1 'polypeptide(L)'
;MPKVTAINTETGETQTFKLGYGGNLRQAAIYHGVEVYKGINKYLNCRGMGMCGKCLVEIEPMENVDPQSLIEKLHQVQSNQ
;
A
#
# COMPACT_ATOMS: atom_id res chain seq x y z
N MET A 1 -7.52 12.40 -12.47
CA MET A 1 -7.33 11.64 -11.22
C MET A 1 -7.40 10.17 -11.56
N PRO A 2 -6.27 9.45 -11.49
CA PRO A 2 -6.23 8.00 -11.57
C PRO A 2 -7.27 7.33 -10.67
N LYS A 3 -7.81 6.20 -11.14
CA LYS A 3 -8.60 5.29 -10.32
C LYS A 3 -7.66 4.21 -9.79
N VAL A 4 -7.74 3.94 -8.50
CA VAL A 4 -6.99 2.87 -7.83
C VAL A 4 -8.01 1.85 -7.35
N THR A 5 -7.74 0.58 -7.63
CA THR A 5 -8.54 -0.55 -7.14
C THR A 5 -7.70 -1.31 -6.12
N ALA A 6 -8.11 -1.29 -4.87
CA ALA A 6 -7.53 -2.12 -3.82
C ALA A 6 -8.31 -3.43 -3.72
N ILE A 7 -7.59 -4.56 -3.67
CA ILE A 7 -8.16 -5.89 -3.55
C ILE A 7 -7.56 -6.53 -2.30
N ASN A 8 -8.42 -6.92 -1.35
CA ASN A 8 -8.01 -7.74 -0.22
C ASN A 8 -8.04 -9.21 -0.67
N THR A 9 -6.87 -9.81 -0.83
CA THR A 9 -6.73 -11.19 -1.34
C THR A 9 -7.25 -12.26 -0.37
N GLU A 10 -7.38 -11.94 0.92
CA GLU A 10 -7.90 -12.89 1.92
C GLU A 10 -9.44 -12.89 1.96
N THR A 11 -10.07 -11.73 1.81
CA THR A 11 -11.54 -11.61 1.90
C THR A 11 -12.22 -11.52 0.53
N GLY A 12 -11.48 -11.24 -0.54
CA GLY A 12 -12.01 -10.91 -1.86
C GLY A 12 -12.64 -9.52 -1.96
N GLU A 13 -12.61 -8.73 -0.88
CA GLU A 13 -13.18 -7.38 -0.86
C GLU A 13 -12.41 -6.48 -1.83
N THR A 14 -13.15 -5.76 -2.67
CA THR A 14 -12.60 -4.83 -3.65
C THR A 14 -13.14 -3.44 -3.39
N GLN A 15 -12.24 -2.46 -3.34
CA GLN A 15 -12.62 -1.05 -3.17
C GLN A 15 -11.92 -0.18 -4.21
N THR A 16 -12.69 0.62 -4.93
CA THR A 16 -12.16 1.56 -5.93
C THR A 16 -12.29 2.99 -5.43
N PHE A 17 -11.20 3.75 -5.53
CA PHE A 17 -11.18 5.17 -5.17
C PHE A 17 -10.36 5.99 -6.16
N LYS A 18 -10.50 7.32 -6.10
CA LYS A 18 -9.76 8.27 -6.94
C LYS A 18 -8.58 8.84 -6.15
N LEU A 19 -7.42 8.93 -6.79
CA LEU A 19 -6.22 9.52 -6.20
C LEU A 19 -5.63 10.55 -7.16
N GLY A 20 -5.03 11.61 -6.63
CA GLY A 20 -4.23 12.55 -7.42
C GLY A 20 -2.88 11.94 -7.83
N TYR A 21 -2.28 12.44 -8.91
CA TYR A 21 -0.91 12.05 -9.27
C TYR A 21 0.07 12.45 -8.14
N GLY A 22 1.04 11.57 -7.86
CA GLY A 22 1.95 11.72 -6.71
C GLY A 22 1.30 11.49 -5.35
N GLY A 23 0.03 11.06 -5.31
CA GLY A 23 -0.68 10.76 -4.08
C GLY A 23 -0.11 9.52 -3.37
N ASN A 24 -0.09 9.54 -2.05
CA ASN A 24 0.38 8.42 -1.25
C ASN A 24 -0.68 7.31 -1.16
N LEU A 25 -0.42 6.14 -1.79
CA LEU A 25 -1.35 5.01 -1.82
C LEU A 25 -1.75 4.52 -0.43
N ARG A 26 -0.80 4.41 0.51
CA ARG A 26 -1.07 3.97 1.89
C ARG A 26 -2.07 4.90 2.59
N GLN A 27 -1.85 6.21 2.54
CA GLN A 27 -2.74 7.17 3.17
C GLN A 27 -4.13 7.18 2.52
N ALA A 28 -4.17 7.14 1.19
CA ALA A 28 -5.43 7.12 0.44
C ALA A 28 -6.25 5.85 0.73
N ALA A 29 -5.62 4.68 0.75
CA ALA A 29 -6.24 3.41 1.08
C ALA A 29 -6.86 3.46 2.50
N ILE A 30 -6.09 3.91 3.50
CA ILE A 30 -6.58 4.05 4.88
C ILE A 30 -7.75 5.06 4.95
N TYR A 31 -7.65 6.20 4.25
CA TYR A 31 -8.71 7.21 4.23
C TYR A 31 -10.02 6.67 3.65
N HIS A 32 -9.95 5.81 2.63
CA HIS A 32 -11.11 5.19 2.01
C HIS A 32 -11.63 3.94 2.75
N GLY A 33 -10.95 3.51 3.82
CA GLY A 33 -11.38 2.37 4.64
C GLY A 33 -10.82 1.02 4.18
N VAL A 34 -9.87 0.99 3.24
CA VAL A 34 -9.16 -0.25 2.86
C VAL A 34 -8.37 -0.75 4.08
N GLU A 35 -8.53 -2.04 4.40
CA GLU A 35 -7.77 -2.67 5.48
C GLU A 35 -6.31 -2.92 5.07
N VAL A 36 -5.45 -1.91 5.26
CA VAL A 36 -4.00 -2.04 5.04
C VAL A 36 -3.32 -2.83 6.17
N TYR A 37 -3.81 -2.70 7.40
CA TYR A 37 -3.20 -3.31 8.59
C TYR A 37 -4.12 -4.31 9.25
N LYS A 38 -3.59 -5.51 9.51
CA LYS A 38 -4.31 -6.62 10.13
C LYS A 38 -3.92 -6.82 11.59
N GLY A 39 -4.89 -7.26 12.40
CA GLY A 39 -4.69 -7.59 13.81
C GLY A 39 -4.01 -6.48 14.60
N ILE A 40 -2.96 -6.83 15.35
CA ILE A 40 -2.22 -5.89 16.20
C ILE A 40 -1.48 -4.79 15.42
N ASN A 41 -1.20 -5.00 14.12
CA ASN A 41 -0.52 -4.01 13.28
C ASN A 41 -1.37 -2.75 13.03
N LYS A 42 -2.69 -2.80 13.31
CA LYS A 42 -3.55 -1.59 13.35
C LYS A 42 -3.00 -0.54 14.32
N TYR A 43 -2.34 -0.99 15.40
CA TYR A 43 -1.75 -0.14 16.43
C TYR A 43 -0.22 -0.07 16.34
N LEU A 44 0.44 -1.17 15.98
CA LEU A 44 1.91 -1.29 16.00
C LEU A 44 2.58 -1.06 14.63
N ASN A 45 1.95 -0.30 13.72
CA ASN A 45 2.59 0.07 12.46
C ASN A 45 3.53 1.29 12.61
N CYS A 46 4.52 1.39 11.73
CA CYS A 46 5.47 2.52 11.70
C CYS A 46 4.89 3.82 11.11
N ARG A 47 3.58 3.92 10.89
CA ARG A 47 2.89 5.12 10.37
C ARG A 47 3.43 5.68 9.04
N GLY A 48 4.16 4.88 8.26
CA GLY A 48 4.75 5.28 6.98
C GLY A 48 6.23 5.66 7.04
N MET A 49 6.93 5.38 8.16
CA MET A 49 8.36 5.63 8.31
C MET A 49 9.26 4.55 7.68
N GLY A 50 8.67 3.55 7.00
CA GLY A 50 9.42 2.49 6.34
C GLY A 50 10.10 1.47 7.26
N MET A 51 9.80 1.43 8.57
CA MET A 51 10.55 0.56 9.52
C MET A 51 9.94 -0.83 9.78
N CYS A 52 8.67 -1.06 9.43
CA CYS A 52 7.94 -2.26 9.88
C CYS A 52 7.53 -3.22 8.76
N GLY A 53 7.58 -2.81 7.49
CA GLY A 53 7.08 -3.59 6.36
C GLY A 53 5.60 -4.01 6.41
N LYS A 54 4.78 -3.47 7.34
CA LYS A 54 3.39 -3.93 7.55
C LYS A 54 2.35 -3.35 6.60
N CYS A 55 2.73 -2.39 5.74
CA CYS A 55 1.85 -1.82 4.71
C CYS A 55 2.22 -2.32 3.30
N LEU A 56 2.86 -3.49 3.22
CA LEU A 56 3.23 -4.14 1.97
C LEU A 56 1.98 -4.45 1.14
N VAL A 57 2.04 -4.20 -0.16
CA VAL A 57 0.95 -4.46 -1.11
C VAL A 57 1.56 -4.94 -2.42
N GLU A 58 0.82 -5.72 -3.19
CA GLU A 58 1.20 -6.03 -4.56
C GLU A 58 0.64 -4.95 -5.50
N ILE A 59 1.47 -4.47 -6.44
CA ILE A 59 1.10 -3.41 -7.37
C ILE A 59 1.01 -3.95 -8.80
N GLU A 60 -0.11 -3.65 -9.47
CA GLU A 60 -0.31 -3.91 -10.89
C GLU A 60 -1.08 -2.75 -11.56
N PRO A 61 -0.53 -2.11 -12.63
CA PRO A 61 0.79 -2.30 -13.22
C PRO A 61 1.87 -1.43 -12.55
N MET A 62 3.12 -1.94 -12.53
CA MET A 62 4.27 -1.28 -11.87
C MET A 62 4.73 0.03 -12.53
N GLU A 63 4.39 0.26 -13.80
CA GLU A 63 4.77 1.48 -14.52
C GLU A 63 4.09 2.76 -13.98
N ASN A 64 3.06 2.62 -13.14
CA ASN A 64 2.30 3.72 -12.57
C ASN A 64 2.78 4.16 -11.17
N VAL A 65 3.84 3.55 -10.64
CA VAL A 65 4.41 3.88 -9.33
C VAL A 65 5.90 4.17 -9.45
N ASP A 66 6.42 4.89 -8.46
CA ASP A 66 7.86 5.12 -8.36
C ASP A 66 8.62 3.82 -8.03
N PRO A 67 9.90 3.70 -8.42
CA PRO A 67 10.74 2.60 -7.98
C PRO A 67 10.88 2.58 -6.46
N GLN A 68 11.08 1.38 -5.91
CA GLN A 68 11.36 1.20 -4.48
C GLN A 68 12.54 2.08 -4.00
N SER A 69 12.32 2.74 -2.87
CA SER A 69 13.32 3.46 -2.12
C SER A 69 14.39 2.53 -1.53
N LEU A 70 15.48 3.10 -1.03
CA LEU A 70 16.53 2.33 -0.38
C LEU A 70 16.02 1.54 0.84
N ILE A 71 15.16 2.16 1.65
CA ILE A 71 14.61 1.52 2.87
C ILE A 71 13.72 0.34 2.48
N GLU A 72 12.91 0.46 1.44
CA GLU A 72 12.07 -0.64 0.95
C GLU A 72 12.91 -1.80 0.45
N LYS A 73 14.00 -1.53 -0.30
CA LYS A 73 14.94 -2.58 -0.75
C LYS A 73 15.60 -3.33 0.41
N LEU A 74 15.87 -2.66 1.53
CA LEU A 74 16.43 -3.31 2.72
C LEU A 74 15.47 -4.33 3.35
N HIS A 75 14.16 -4.23 3.09
CA HIS A 75 13.18 -5.24 3.50
C HIS A 75 13.18 -6.49 2.62
N GLN A 76 14.01 -6.53 1.57
CA GLN A 76 14.18 -7.68 0.66
C GLN A 76 12.86 -8.18 0.04
N VAL A 77 11.97 -7.23 -0.28
CA VAL A 77 10.67 -7.51 -0.90
C VAL A 77 10.81 -7.64 -2.42
N GLN A 78 9.84 -8.28 -3.07
CA GLN A 78 9.80 -8.38 -4.52
C GLN A 78 9.64 -7.01 -5.17
N SER A 79 10.03 -6.84 -6.43
CA SER A 79 9.97 -5.51 -7.08
C SER A 79 8.56 -4.96 -7.24
N ASN A 80 7.55 -5.83 -7.28
CA ASN A 80 6.13 -5.48 -7.32
C ASN A 80 5.48 -5.35 -5.94
N GLN A 81 6.28 -5.35 -4.87
CA GLN A 81 5.83 -5.31 -3.47
C GLN A 81 6.42 -4.14 -2.68
#